data_AF-A0A7V5C5H2-F1
#
_entry.id   AF-A0A7V5C5H2-F1
#
_cell.length_a   1.000
_cell.length_b   1.000
_cell.length_c   1.000
_cell.angle_alpha   90.00
_cell.angle_beta   90.00
_cell.angle_gamma   90.00
#
_symmetry.space_group_name_H-M   'P 1'
#
loop_
_entity.id
_entity.type
_entity.pdbx_description
1 polymer ?
#
loop_
_entity_poly.entity_id
_entity_poly.type
_entity_poly.pdbx_seq_one_letter_code
_entity_poly.pdbx_strand_id
1 'polypeptide(L)'
;MRGEEGMNERLITNFSVPRTMLRYFILTLFFNTIIALLLSSGMILRFEESLIFSQCIGISICISVNIAIRLGAARKYLLTVITAAIVTGSVVGSISAAVILGNDVFFLRYDLLLSPIIFGCLFGIVITNFFVSQSRITESQAIVREKENKILSDKKRLLEIRLRLLQAQIEPHFLFNRLSSVLSLIHTDPDRAGSMLESLTDYLRASLTRTREESVTLGQELNTVRAYLNIFKVRLGSRLDFVIRVPDELANIPFPPMLLQPLIENAIVHGIEPAVEGGVIRIS
;
A
#
# COMPACT_ATOMS: atom_id res chain seq x y z
N MET A 1 -4.43 -24.00 -1.85
CA MET A 1 -4.21 -24.41 -0.44
C MET A 1 -2.75 -24.30 0.01
N ARG A 2 -1.72 -24.46 -0.86
CA ARG A 2 -0.30 -24.32 -0.47
C ARG A 2 0.24 -22.87 -0.35
N GLY A 3 -0.58 -21.86 -0.69
CA GLY A 3 -0.18 -20.45 -0.70
C GLY A 3 -0.55 -19.65 0.55
N GLU A 4 -1.47 -20.15 1.38
CA GLU A 4 -1.90 -19.46 2.61
C GLU A 4 -0.99 -19.81 3.81
N GLU A 5 -0.39 -21.00 3.84
CA GLU A 5 0.54 -21.40 4.91
C GLU A 5 1.82 -20.56 4.92
N GLY A 6 2.40 -20.26 3.75
CA GLY A 6 3.60 -19.43 3.64
C GLY A 6 3.38 -17.93 3.93
N MET A 7 2.13 -17.45 3.88
CA MET A 7 1.78 -16.07 4.22
C MET A 7 1.56 -15.88 5.73
N ASN A 8 1.07 -16.92 6.41
CA ASN A 8 0.97 -16.95 7.88
C ASN A 8 2.35 -17.05 8.56
N GLU A 9 3.31 -17.75 7.98
CA GLU A 9 4.69 -17.81 8.53
C GLU A 9 5.40 -16.45 8.47
N ARG A 10 5.22 -15.67 7.40
CA ARG A 10 5.90 -14.38 7.22
C ARG A 10 5.33 -13.25 8.08
N LEU A 11 4.10 -13.38 8.58
CA LEU A 11 3.52 -12.42 9.52
C LEU A 11 4.09 -12.55 10.93
N ILE A 12 4.68 -13.69 11.27
CA ILE A 12 5.28 -13.93 12.60
C ILE A 12 6.71 -13.37 12.68
N THR A 13 7.42 -13.30 11.55
CA THR A 13 8.84 -12.90 11.51
C THR A 13 9.09 -11.39 11.51
N ASN A 14 8.06 -10.55 11.38
CA ASN A 14 8.21 -9.10 11.24
C ASN A 14 7.80 -8.31 12.49
N PHE A 15 7.98 -8.90 13.68
CA PHE A 15 8.12 -8.10 14.89
C PHE A 15 9.42 -7.31 14.76
N SER A 16 9.34 -5.99 14.65
CA SER A 16 10.49 -5.11 14.88
C SER A 16 10.83 -5.18 16.38
N VAL A 17 11.53 -6.26 16.74
CA VAL A 17 11.83 -6.70 18.10
C VAL A 17 12.56 -5.63 18.95
N PRO A 18 13.54 -4.84 18.48
CA PRO A 18 14.42 -4.13 19.42
C PRO A 18 13.76 -2.94 20.13
N ARG A 19 13.01 -2.08 19.43
CA ARG A 19 12.41 -0.88 20.05
C ARG A 19 11.25 -1.21 20.98
N THR A 20 10.46 -2.19 20.59
CA THR A 20 9.30 -2.64 21.37
C THR A 20 9.77 -3.37 22.63
N MET A 21 10.78 -4.24 22.53
CA MET A 21 11.39 -4.94 23.68
C MET A 21 12.01 -4.00 24.70
N LEU A 22 12.68 -2.93 24.27
CA LEU A 22 13.27 -1.96 25.20
C LEU A 22 12.19 -1.27 26.04
N ARG A 23 11.09 -0.86 25.41
CA ARG A 23 9.95 -0.27 26.13
C ARG A 23 9.36 -1.25 27.14
N TYR A 24 9.30 -2.54 26.82
CA TYR A 24 8.78 -3.56 27.74
C TYR A 24 9.71 -3.83 28.91
N PHE A 25 11.02 -3.91 28.66
CA PHE A 25 12.01 -4.06 29.73
C PHE A 25 11.91 -2.90 30.73
N ILE A 26 11.78 -1.67 30.25
CA ILE A 26 11.59 -0.48 31.10
C ILE A 26 10.29 -0.56 31.90
N LEU A 27 9.19 -1.00 31.28
CA LEU A 27 7.88 -1.08 31.92
C LEU A 27 7.83 -2.20 32.98
N THR A 28 8.50 -3.33 32.73
CA THR A 28 8.68 -4.42 33.70
C THR A 28 9.50 -3.95 34.90
N LEU A 29 10.63 -3.25 34.68
CA LEU A 29 11.42 -2.67 35.78
C LEU A 29 10.60 -1.73 36.66
N PHE A 30 9.79 -0.87 36.04
CA PHE A 30 8.90 0.07 36.74
C PHE A 30 7.85 -0.67 37.58
N PHE A 31 7.16 -1.66 37.00
CA PHE A 31 6.14 -2.43 37.71
C PHE A 31 6.73 -3.27 38.84
N ASN A 32 7.90 -3.88 38.64
CA ASN A 32 8.64 -4.59 39.68
C ASN A 32 8.98 -3.66 40.85
N THR A 33 9.31 -2.40 40.57
CA THR A 33 9.62 -1.41 41.60
C THR A 33 8.37 -1.01 42.40
N ILE A 34 7.21 -0.90 41.75
CA ILE A 34 5.92 -0.68 42.43
C ILE A 34 5.56 -1.87 43.33
N ILE A 35 5.76 -3.10 42.84
CA ILE A 35 5.52 -4.32 43.63
C ILE A 35 6.46 -4.35 44.85
N ALA A 36 7.73 -4.01 44.68
CA ALA A 36 8.69 -3.93 45.77
C ALA A 36 8.27 -2.89 46.83
N LEU A 37 7.74 -1.74 46.38
CA LEU A 37 7.23 -0.69 47.27
C LEU A 37 6.01 -1.16 48.08
N LEU A 38 5.07 -1.87 47.44
CA LEU A 38 3.90 -2.45 48.10
C LEU A 38 4.30 -3.48 49.15
N LEU A 39 5.24 -4.38 48.82
CA LEU A 39 5.74 -5.40 49.74
C LEU A 39 6.47 -4.80 50.94
N SER A 40 7.25 -3.74 50.70
CA SER A 40 7.92 -3.00 51.77
C SER A 40 6.94 -2.23 52.66
N SER A 41 5.84 -1.69 52.11
CA SER A 41 4.83 -0.97 52.90
C SER A 41 4.02 -1.87 53.84
N GLY A 42 3.89 -3.16 53.50
CA GLY A 42 3.22 -4.16 54.34
C GLY A 42 4.05 -4.64 55.53
N MET A 43 5.25 -4.07 55.77
CA MET A 43 6.23 -4.48 56.79
C MET A 43 6.75 -5.93 56.68
N ILE A 44 6.68 -6.54 55.49
CA ILE A 44 7.08 -7.94 55.27
C ILE A 44 8.61 -8.09 55.10
N LEU A 45 9.27 -7.08 54.53
CA LEU A 45 10.72 -7.06 54.21
C LEU A 45 11.30 -5.64 54.30
N ARG A 46 12.64 -5.54 54.34
CA ARG A 46 13.32 -4.26 54.05
C ARG A 46 13.13 -3.93 52.56
N PHE A 47 13.11 -2.64 52.23
CA PHE A 47 12.89 -2.20 50.84
C PHE A 47 13.89 -2.80 49.86
N GLU A 48 15.16 -2.89 50.25
CA GLU A 48 16.24 -3.44 49.42
C GLU A 48 16.02 -4.92 49.09
N GLU A 49 15.56 -5.71 50.06
CA GLU A 49 15.26 -7.13 49.90
C GLU A 49 14.04 -7.33 49.00
N SER A 50 13.00 -6.50 49.18
CA SER A 50 11.79 -6.51 48.35
C SER A 50 12.09 -6.14 46.89
N LEU A 51 13.03 -5.21 46.69
CA LEU A 51 13.46 -4.76 45.37
C LEU A 51 14.21 -5.86 44.63
N ILE A 52 15.22 -6.47 45.27
CA ILE A 52 15.99 -7.57 44.68
C ILE A 52 15.05 -8.73 44.32
N PHE A 53 14.16 -9.11 45.23
CA PHE A 53 13.22 -10.21 45.03
C PHE A 53 12.27 -9.96 43.84
N SER A 54 11.63 -8.78 43.81
CA SER A 54 10.70 -8.41 42.74
C SER A 54 11.37 -8.32 41.37
N GLN A 55 12.60 -7.78 41.32
CA GLN A 55 13.35 -7.66 40.06
C GLN A 55 13.81 -9.03 39.52
N CYS A 56 14.31 -9.92 40.38
CA CYS A 56 14.74 -11.27 39.99
C CYS A 56 13.58 -12.08 39.38
N ILE A 57 12.39 -12.03 40.01
CA ILE A 57 11.21 -12.72 39.50
C ILE A 57 10.71 -12.11 38.20
N GLY A 58 10.54 -10.79 38.14
CA GLY A 58 10.00 -10.13 36.95
C GLY A 58 10.91 -10.26 35.72
N ILE A 59 12.23 -10.18 35.89
CA ILE A 59 13.20 -10.36 34.81
C ILE A 59 13.23 -11.82 34.33
N SER A 60 13.20 -12.78 35.25
CA SER A 60 13.20 -14.22 34.93
C SER A 60 11.93 -14.63 34.16
N ILE A 61 10.76 -14.13 34.55
CA ILE A 61 9.50 -14.33 33.82
C ILE A 61 9.59 -13.70 32.43
N CYS A 62 10.12 -12.46 32.32
CA CYS A 62 10.25 -11.77 31.04
C CYS A 62 11.13 -12.56 30.05
N ILE A 63 12.28 -13.07 30.51
CA ILE A 63 13.20 -13.88 29.71
C ILE A 63 12.52 -15.20 29.30
N SER A 64 11.89 -15.89 30.25
CA SER A 64 11.22 -17.18 29.99
C SER A 64 10.10 -17.03 28.95
N VAL A 65 9.28 -15.98 29.07
CA VAL A 65 8.22 -15.68 28.11
C VAL A 65 8.80 -15.33 26.75
N ASN A 66 9.89 -14.55 26.69
CA ASN A 66 10.56 -14.22 25.42
C ASN A 66 11.05 -15.45 24.67
N ILE A 67 11.71 -16.37 25.41
CA ILE A 67 12.21 -17.63 24.86
C ILE A 67 11.03 -18.47 24.34
N ALA A 68 9.95 -18.58 25.13
CA ALA A 68 8.73 -19.28 24.74
C ALA A 68 8.12 -18.76 23.42
N ILE A 69 8.09 -17.44 23.25
CA ILE A 69 7.57 -16.81 22.03
C ILE A 69 8.52 -17.06 20.84
N ARG A 70 9.84 -16.96 21.05
CA ARG A 70 10.85 -17.20 20.00
C ARG A 70 10.91 -18.65 19.54
N LEU A 71 10.60 -19.60 20.42
CA LEU A 71 10.50 -21.02 20.08
C LEU A 71 9.29 -21.34 19.19
N GLY A 72 8.49 -20.34 18.80
CA GLY A 72 7.48 -20.50 17.76
C GLY A 72 6.26 -21.29 18.23
N ALA A 73 5.84 -21.13 19.48
CA ALA A 73 4.60 -21.74 19.96
C ALA A 73 3.43 -21.32 19.07
N ALA A 74 2.77 -22.30 18.42
CA ALA A 74 1.61 -22.04 17.59
C ALA A 74 0.53 -21.30 18.39
N ARG A 75 -0.23 -20.41 17.74
CA ARG A 75 -1.26 -19.55 18.36
C ARG A 75 -2.22 -20.32 19.28
N LYS A 76 -2.50 -21.59 18.98
CA LYS A 76 -3.35 -22.51 19.75
C LYS A 76 -2.76 -22.90 21.12
N TYR A 77 -1.43 -22.96 21.25
CA TYR A 77 -0.71 -23.34 22.48
C TYR A 77 -0.04 -22.14 23.18
N LEU A 78 -0.27 -20.93 22.68
CA LEU A 78 0.39 -19.73 23.19
C LEU A 78 0.07 -19.47 24.68
N LEU A 79 -1.19 -19.62 25.08
CA LEU A 79 -1.60 -19.46 26.48
C LEU A 79 -0.94 -20.49 27.39
N THR A 80 -0.91 -21.76 27.00
CA THR A 80 -0.32 -22.84 27.80
C THR A 80 1.20 -22.68 27.93
N VAL A 81 1.85 -22.24 26.86
CA VAL A 81 3.29 -21.98 26.84
C VAL A 81 3.63 -20.75 27.70
N ILE A 82 2.81 -19.69 27.68
CA ILE A 82 2.98 -18.52 28.54
C ILE A 82 2.78 -18.89 30.01
N THR A 83 1.74 -19.66 30.36
CA THR A 83 1.52 -20.10 31.74
C THR A 83 2.68 -20.96 32.25
N ALA A 84 3.20 -21.87 31.42
CA ALA A 84 4.37 -22.65 31.76
C ALA A 84 5.60 -21.76 31.97
N ALA A 85 5.83 -20.78 31.09
CA ALA A 85 6.95 -19.84 31.18
C ALA A 85 6.90 -18.94 32.42
N ILE A 86 5.69 -18.56 32.88
CA ILE A 86 5.50 -17.81 34.11
C ILE A 86 5.85 -18.68 35.32
N VAL A 87 5.37 -19.94 35.36
CA VAL A 87 5.68 -20.86 36.45
C VAL A 87 7.18 -21.14 36.52
N THR A 88 7.81 -21.47 35.39
CA THR A 88 9.26 -21.71 35.34
C THR A 88 10.04 -20.44 35.69
N GLY A 89 9.63 -19.29 35.17
CA GLY A 89 10.26 -18.00 35.41
C GLY A 89 10.19 -17.57 36.88
N SER A 90 9.04 -17.76 37.53
CA SER A 90 8.86 -17.50 38.97
C SER A 90 9.73 -18.40 39.84
N VAL A 91 9.83 -19.70 39.51
CA VAL A 91 10.69 -20.64 40.25
C VAL A 91 12.17 -20.24 40.12
N VAL A 92 12.65 -20.00 38.90
CA VAL A 92 14.03 -19.58 38.65
C VAL A 92 14.34 -18.23 39.30
N GLY A 93 13.40 -17.28 39.24
CA GLY A 93 13.55 -15.97 39.85
C GLY A 93 13.62 -16.02 41.38
N SER A 94 12.79 -16.85 42.01
CA SER A 94 12.81 -17.07 43.47
C SER A 94 14.12 -17.72 43.93
N ILE A 95 14.61 -18.73 43.21
CA ILE A 95 15.90 -19.36 43.51
C ILE A 95 17.05 -18.35 43.36
N SER A 96 17.03 -17.54 42.30
CA SER A 96 18.04 -16.51 42.06
C SER A 96 18.05 -15.46 43.17
N ALA A 97 16.88 -15.03 43.63
CA ALA A 97 16.76 -14.08 44.73
C ALA A 97 17.24 -14.68 46.07
N ALA A 98 16.95 -15.96 46.33
CA ALA A 98 17.39 -16.67 47.54
C ALA A 98 18.92 -16.75 47.63
N VAL A 99 19.59 -17.03 46.50
CA VAL A 99 21.06 -17.08 46.42
C VAL A 99 21.67 -15.70 46.72
N ILE A 100 21.04 -14.61 46.25
CA ILE A 100 21.56 -13.23 46.43
C ILE A 100 21.34 -12.72 47.86
N LEU A 101 20.20 -13.05 48.49
CA LEU A 101 19.81 -12.55 49.81
C LEU A 101 20.35 -13.38 50.98
N GLY A 102 20.94 -14.55 50.71
CA GLY A 102 21.43 -15.47 51.74
C GLY A 102 20.34 -16.42 52.26
N ASN A 103 20.72 -17.69 52.42
CA ASN A 103 19.80 -18.83 52.58
C ASN A 103 18.91 -18.75 53.85
N ASP A 104 19.37 -18.07 54.90
CA ASP A 104 18.73 -18.10 56.23
C ASP A 104 17.53 -17.14 56.39
N VAL A 105 17.51 -16.01 55.68
CA VAL A 105 16.42 -15.02 55.73
C VAL A 105 15.24 -15.43 54.86
N PHE A 106 15.52 -16.25 53.84
CA PHE A 106 14.58 -16.59 52.77
C PHE A 106 13.59 -17.68 53.17
N PHE A 107 14.08 -18.78 53.73
CA PHE A 107 13.25 -19.95 54.07
C PHE A 107 12.34 -19.75 55.30
N LEU A 108 12.73 -18.89 56.25
CA LEU A 108 11.96 -18.66 57.47
C LEU A 108 10.74 -17.73 57.28
N ARG A 109 10.75 -16.87 56.24
CA ARG A 109 9.75 -15.81 56.06
C ARG A 109 8.81 -16.04 54.88
N TYR A 110 9.21 -16.88 53.91
CA TYR A 110 8.41 -17.18 52.72
C TYR A 110 7.99 -18.64 52.69
N ASP A 111 6.68 -18.86 52.71
CA ASP A 111 6.12 -20.16 52.34
C ASP A 111 6.48 -20.40 50.86
N LEU A 112 7.36 -21.37 50.62
CA LEU A 112 8.10 -21.58 49.36
C LEU A 112 7.18 -21.74 48.14
N LEU A 113 5.90 -22.05 48.38
CA LEU A 113 4.89 -22.31 47.35
C LEU A 113 3.88 -21.18 47.15
N LEU A 114 3.50 -20.41 48.18
CA LEU A 114 2.40 -19.43 48.06
C LEU A 114 2.81 -18.12 47.39
N SER A 115 4.01 -17.61 47.70
CA SER A 115 4.53 -16.36 47.14
C SER A 115 4.66 -16.42 45.59
N PRO A 116 5.30 -17.44 45.01
CA PRO A 116 5.49 -17.54 43.55
C PRO A 116 4.17 -17.65 42.76
N ILE A 117 3.14 -18.26 43.35
CA ILE A 117 1.82 -18.43 42.72
C ILE A 117 1.10 -17.08 42.62
N ILE A 118 1.11 -16.28 43.69
CA ILE A 118 0.45 -14.97 43.71
C ILE A 118 1.10 -14.02 42.69
N PHE A 119 2.43 -13.96 42.67
CA PHE A 119 3.15 -13.15 41.68
C PHE A 119 2.98 -13.69 40.26
N GLY A 120 3.04 -15.01 40.07
CA GLY A 120 2.77 -15.64 38.77
C GLY A 120 1.39 -15.28 38.21
N CYS A 121 0.35 -15.28 39.05
CA CYS A 121 -0.99 -14.85 38.66
C CYS A 121 -1.05 -13.36 38.29
N LEU A 122 -0.44 -12.47 39.09
CA LEU A 122 -0.42 -11.03 38.81
C LEU A 122 0.29 -10.71 37.50
N PHE A 123 1.49 -11.27 37.28
CA PHE A 123 2.22 -11.08 36.03
C PHE A 123 1.53 -11.76 34.85
N GLY A 124 0.92 -12.93 35.06
CA GLY A 124 0.22 -13.66 34.01
C GLY A 124 -1.00 -12.94 33.45
N ILE A 125 -1.76 -12.25 34.29
CA ILE A 125 -2.90 -11.43 33.86
C ILE A 125 -2.41 -10.26 32.99
N VAL A 126 -1.33 -9.59 33.39
CA VAL A 126 -0.77 -8.45 32.63
C VAL A 126 -0.23 -8.91 31.28
N ILE A 127 0.54 -10.00 31.24
CA ILE A 127 1.14 -10.55 30.01
C ILE A 127 0.06 -11.07 29.05
N THR A 128 -0.97 -11.74 29.56
CA THR A 128 -2.06 -12.27 28.74
C THR A 128 -2.89 -11.15 28.10
N ASN A 129 -3.30 -10.14 28.88
CA ASN A 129 -4.02 -8.98 28.34
C ASN A 129 -3.19 -8.23 27.31
N PHE A 130 -1.90 -8.10 27.55
CA PHE A 130 -0.95 -7.49 26.62
C PHE A 130 -0.86 -8.26 25.29
N PHE A 131 -0.73 -9.59 25.34
CA PHE A 131 -0.66 -10.43 24.14
C PHE A 131 -1.96 -10.42 23.33
N VAL A 132 -3.10 -10.49 24.03
CA VAL A 132 -4.42 -10.38 23.41
C VAL A 132 -4.59 -9.00 22.75
N SER A 133 -4.11 -7.93 23.40
CA SER A 133 -4.13 -6.58 22.84
C SER A 133 -3.29 -6.48 21.55
N GLN A 134 -2.07 -7.02 21.56
CA GLN A 134 -1.20 -7.05 20.38
C GLN A 134 -1.82 -7.83 19.23
N SER A 135 -2.42 -8.99 19.51
CA SER A 135 -3.11 -9.79 18.50
C SER A 135 -4.26 -9.02 17.84
N ARG A 136 -5.02 -8.24 18.61
CA ARG A 136 -6.14 -7.42 18.10
C ARG A 136 -5.65 -6.26 17.23
N ILE A 137 -4.54 -5.62 17.61
CA ILE A 137 -3.98 -4.51 16.84
C ILE A 137 -3.49 -4.99 15.47
N THR A 138 -2.79 -6.13 15.41
CA THR A 138 -2.31 -6.68 14.13
C THR A 138 -3.46 -7.10 13.22
N GLU A 139 -4.50 -7.74 13.77
CA GLU A 139 -5.70 -8.10 13.00
C GLU A 139 -6.43 -6.87 12.45
N SER A 140 -6.61 -5.84 13.28
CA SER A 140 -7.20 -4.57 12.86
C SER A 140 -6.41 -3.91 11.73
N GLN A 141 -5.07 -3.90 11.83
CA GLN A 141 -4.20 -3.38 10.78
C GLN A 141 -4.30 -4.20 9.48
N ALA A 142 -4.41 -5.52 9.56
CA ALA A 142 -4.59 -6.37 8.39
C ALA A 142 -5.92 -6.07 7.69
N ILE A 143 -7.02 -5.94 8.44
CA ILE A 143 -8.35 -5.59 7.91
C ILE A 143 -8.34 -4.20 7.27
N VAL A 144 -7.69 -3.22 7.88
CA VAL A 144 -7.57 -1.87 7.31
C VAL A 144 -6.80 -1.90 5.99
N ARG A 145 -5.66 -2.60 5.93
CA ARG A 145 -4.87 -2.76 4.69
C ARG A 145 -5.66 -3.46 3.60
N GLU A 146 -6.43 -4.48 3.95
CA GLU A 146 -7.29 -5.18 3.00
C GLU A 146 -8.37 -4.25 2.42
N LYS A 147 -9.02 -3.44 3.28
CA LYS A 147 -9.97 -2.42 2.85
C LYS A 147 -9.33 -1.37 1.95
N GLU A 148 -8.14 -0.88 2.28
CA GLU A 148 -7.39 0.08 1.46
C GLU A 148 -7.06 -0.50 0.08
N ASN A 149 -6.55 -1.73 0.03
CA ASN A 149 -6.25 -2.42 -1.22
C ASN A 149 -7.50 -2.61 -2.09
N LYS A 150 -8.63 -2.96 -1.47
CA LYS A 150 -9.91 -3.09 -2.18
C LYS A 150 -10.37 -1.75 -2.77
N ILE A 151 -10.29 -0.67 -2.00
CA ILE A 151 -10.62 0.69 -2.48
C ILE A 151 -9.72 1.10 -3.65
N LEU A 152 -8.42 0.81 -3.58
CA LEU A 152 -7.49 1.10 -4.67
C LEU A 152 -7.81 0.29 -5.93
N SER A 153 -8.14 -1.00 -5.77
CA SER A 153 -8.56 -1.88 -6.88
C SER A 153 -9.84 -1.37 -7.54
N ASP A 154 -10.85 -0.99 -6.74
CA ASP A 154 -12.11 -0.45 -7.25
C ASP A 154 -11.91 0.87 -7.98
N LYS A 155 -11.07 1.77 -7.46
CA LYS A 155 -10.68 3.02 -8.13
C LYS A 155 -9.98 2.74 -9.47
N LYS A 156 -9.07 1.78 -9.51
CA LYS A 156 -8.38 1.38 -10.75
C LYS A 156 -9.38 0.87 -11.79
N ARG A 157 -10.29 -0.02 -11.38
CA ARG A 157 -11.35 -0.55 -12.26
C ARG A 157 -12.27 0.56 -12.77
N LEU A 158 -12.64 1.52 -11.93
CA LEU A 158 -13.42 2.69 -12.35
C LEU A 158 -12.66 3.56 -13.34
N LEU A 159 -11.36 3.77 -13.12
CA LEU A 159 -10.51 4.49 -14.07
C LEU A 159 -10.41 3.75 -15.41
N GLU A 160 -10.22 2.43 -15.39
CA GLU A 160 -10.19 1.61 -16.60
C GLU A 160 -11.51 1.67 -17.36
N ILE A 161 -12.65 1.61 -16.66
CA ILE A 161 -13.98 1.77 -17.28
C ILE A 161 -14.13 3.17 -17.86
N ARG A 162 -13.74 4.22 -17.13
CA ARG A 162 -13.78 5.60 -17.63
C ARG A 162 -12.88 5.79 -18.85
N LEU A 163 -11.68 5.22 -18.83
CA LEU A 163 -10.77 5.22 -19.97
C LEU A 163 -11.37 4.45 -21.15
N ARG A 164 -12.01 3.30 -20.93
CA ARG A 164 -12.73 2.56 -21.98
C ARG A 164 -13.92 3.35 -22.54
N LEU A 165 -14.65 4.08 -21.70
CA LEU A 165 -15.76 4.94 -22.15
C LEU A 165 -15.25 6.14 -22.96
N LEU A 166 -14.12 6.73 -22.56
CA LEU A 166 -13.43 7.77 -23.33
C LEU A 166 -12.86 7.20 -24.65
N GLN A 167 -12.33 5.98 -24.62
CA GLN A 167 -11.87 5.25 -25.81
C GLN A 167 -13.02 4.81 -26.72
N ALA A 168 -14.23 4.56 -26.21
CA ALA A 168 -15.36 4.15 -27.05
C ALA A 168 -15.79 5.24 -28.04
N GLN A 169 -15.36 6.49 -27.84
CA GLN A 169 -15.62 7.63 -28.71
C GLN A 169 -14.48 7.88 -29.73
N ILE A 170 -13.38 7.12 -29.68
CA ILE A 170 -12.20 7.28 -30.53
C ILE A 170 -11.75 5.89 -31.01
N GLU A 171 -11.62 5.66 -32.31
CA GLU A 171 -11.25 4.33 -32.85
C GLU A 171 -10.01 3.74 -32.10
N PRO A 172 -10.15 2.63 -31.34
CA PRO A 172 -9.11 2.17 -30.43
C PRO A 172 -7.79 1.84 -31.13
N HIS A 173 -7.89 1.30 -32.35
CA HIS A 173 -6.74 0.96 -33.17
C HIS A 173 -5.94 2.20 -33.60
N PHE A 174 -6.62 3.30 -33.95
CA PHE A 174 -5.96 4.57 -34.27
C PHE A 174 -5.10 5.05 -33.10
N LEU A 175 -5.64 5.06 -31.87
CA LEU A 175 -4.93 5.55 -30.69
C LEU A 175 -3.67 4.72 -30.38
N PHE A 176 -3.77 3.39 -30.38
CA PHE A 176 -2.62 2.51 -30.14
C PHE A 176 -1.54 2.66 -31.21
N ASN A 177 -1.93 2.83 -32.48
CA ASN A 177 -0.98 3.06 -33.56
C ASN A 177 -0.26 4.41 -33.43
N ARG A 178 -0.94 5.47 -32.97
CA ARG A 178 -0.30 6.77 -32.73
C ARG A 178 0.68 6.73 -31.57
N LEU A 179 0.30 6.13 -30.45
CA LEU A 179 1.21 5.97 -29.31
C LEU A 179 2.44 5.12 -29.68
N SER A 180 2.25 4.05 -30.46
CA SER A 180 3.35 3.21 -30.94
C SER A 180 4.29 3.97 -31.89
N SER A 181 3.73 4.83 -32.75
CA SER A 181 4.53 5.69 -33.63
C SER A 181 5.35 6.72 -32.84
N VAL A 182 4.77 7.33 -31.81
CA VAL A 182 5.48 8.23 -30.89
C VAL A 182 6.61 7.48 -30.17
N LEU A 183 6.33 6.29 -29.63
CA LEU A 183 7.34 5.46 -28.97
C LEU A 183 8.51 5.09 -29.90
N SER A 184 8.23 4.83 -31.19
CA SER A 184 9.28 4.58 -32.19
C SER A 184 10.12 5.82 -32.48
N LEU A 185 9.54 7.03 -32.40
CA LEU A 185 10.23 8.28 -32.71
C LEU A 185 11.05 8.83 -31.53
N ILE A 186 10.70 8.50 -30.29
CA ILE A 186 11.37 9.02 -29.07
C ILE A 186 12.89 8.81 -29.10
N HIS A 187 13.37 7.71 -29.69
CA HIS A 187 14.80 7.39 -29.75
C HIS A 187 15.48 7.83 -31.06
N THR A 188 14.73 8.01 -32.14
CA THR A 188 15.28 8.31 -33.47
C THR A 188 15.16 9.78 -33.88
N ASP A 189 14.09 10.46 -33.47
CA ASP A 189 13.79 11.85 -33.79
C ASP A 189 12.91 12.47 -32.68
N PRO A 190 13.54 12.93 -31.57
CA PRO A 190 12.84 13.39 -30.37
C PRO A 190 11.97 14.63 -30.61
N ASP A 191 12.43 15.55 -31.47
CA ASP A 191 11.70 16.78 -31.79
C ASP A 191 10.39 16.46 -32.52
N ARG A 192 10.46 15.55 -33.49
CA ARG A 192 9.27 15.09 -34.23
C ARG A 192 8.34 14.25 -33.37
N ALA A 193 8.86 13.48 -32.41
CA ALA A 193 8.07 12.79 -31.39
C ALA A 193 7.29 13.79 -30.51
N GLY A 194 7.94 14.88 -30.10
CA GLY A 194 7.33 15.98 -29.35
C GLY A 194 6.16 16.62 -30.08
N SER A 195 6.37 17.04 -31.33
CA SER A 195 5.29 17.65 -32.15
C SER A 195 4.12 16.69 -32.41
N MET A 196 4.40 15.38 -32.56
CA MET A 196 3.36 14.37 -32.73
C MET A 196 2.53 14.17 -31.45
N LEU A 197 3.19 14.20 -30.29
CA LEU A 197 2.54 14.09 -28.98
C LEU A 197 1.66 15.31 -28.66
N GLU A 198 2.12 16.52 -28.99
CA GLU A 198 1.32 17.74 -28.88
C GLU A 198 0.07 17.66 -29.77
N SER A 199 0.25 17.32 -31.05
CA SER A 199 -0.86 17.17 -32.00
C SER A 199 -1.87 16.10 -31.54
N LEU A 200 -1.39 14.98 -30.98
CA LEU A 200 -2.23 13.93 -30.42
C LEU A 200 -3.01 14.44 -29.19
N THR A 201 -2.36 15.21 -28.32
CA THR A 201 -2.99 15.80 -27.12
C THR A 201 -4.08 16.79 -27.51
N ASP A 202 -3.82 17.65 -28.50
CA ASP A 202 -4.79 18.62 -29.02
C ASP A 202 -5.99 17.92 -29.68
N TYR A 203 -5.74 16.88 -30.47
CA TYR A 203 -6.80 16.07 -31.06
C TYR A 203 -7.67 15.39 -30.00
N LEU A 204 -7.07 14.75 -28.98
CA LEU A 204 -7.81 14.11 -27.90
C LEU A 204 -8.62 15.12 -27.08
N ARG A 205 -8.03 16.29 -26.77
CA ARG A 205 -8.73 17.36 -26.06
C ARG A 205 -9.92 17.88 -26.87
N ALA A 206 -9.74 18.12 -28.17
CA ALA A 206 -10.79 18.61 -29.03
C ALA A 206 -11.90 17.58 -29.26
N SER A 207 -11.56 16.29 -29.39
CA SER A 207 -12.53 15.20 -29.56
C SER A 207 -13.39 15.01 -28.30
N LEU A 208 -12.78 15.03 -27.11
CA LEU A 208 -13.49 14.82 -25.83
C LEU A 208 -14.36 16.00 -25.38
N THR A 209 -13.98 17.24 -25.69
CA THR A 209 -14.79 18.42 -25.35
C THR A 209 -16.08 18.47 -26.18
N ARG A 210 -16.04 18.00 -27.43
CA ARG A 210 -17.14 18.14 -28.39
C ARG A 210 -18.28 17.15 -28.20
N THR A 211 -18.03 16.00 -27.58
CA THR A 211 -19.11 15.04 -27.28
C THR A 211 -20.09 15.55 -26.22
N ARG A 212 -19.80 16.69 -25.56
CA ARG A 212 -20.68 17.35 -24.60
C ARG A 212 -21.43 18.57 -25.15
N GLU A 213 -21.09 19.07 -26.33
CA GLU A 213 -21.67 20.29 -26.89
C GLU A 213 -22.67 19.96 -28.01
N GLU A 214 -23.90 20.49 -27.93
CA GLU A 214 -24.96 20.24 -28.91
C GLU A 214 -24.71 20.93 -30.28
N SER A 215 -23.83 21.95 -30.32
CA SER A 215 -23.40 22.60 -31.57
C SER A 215 -21.95 23.09 -31.46
N VAL A 216 -21.13 22.81 -32.47
CA VAL A 216 -19.76 23.34 -32.61
C VAL A 216 -19.69 24.31 -33.78
N THR A 217 -18.63 25.12 -33.90
CA THR A 217 -18.45 25.96 -35.10
C THR A 217 -17.65 25.23 -36.18
N LEU A 218 -17.82 25.63 -37.44
CA LEU A 218 -17.04 25.09 -38.55
C LEU A 218 -15.52 25.26 -38.32
N GLY A 219 -15.09 26.40 -37.76
CA GLY A 219 -13.69 26.67 -37.44
C GLY A 219 -13.14 25.72 -36.39
N GLN A 220 -13.94 25.37 -35.37
CA GLN A 220 -13.58 24.31 -34.43
C GLN A 220 -13.41 22.98 -35.20
N GLU A 221 -14.36 22.58 -36.03
CA GLU A 221 -14.27 21.34 -36.82
C GLU A 221 -13.01 21.28 -37.69
N LEU A 222 -12.71 22.36 -38.41
CA LEU A 222 -11.49 22.49 -39.23
C LEU A 222 -10.20 22.41 -38.40
N ASN A 223 -10.18 22.97 -37.19
CA ASN A 223 -9.01 22.88 -36.30
C ASN A 223 -8.74 21.43 -35.87
N THR A 224 -9.78 20.65 -35.57
CA THR A 224 -9.64 19.22 -35.23
C THR A 224 -9.14 18.42 -36.42
N VAL A 225 -9.74 18.65 -37.60
CA VAL A 225 -9.30 18.00 -38.84
C VAL A 225 -7.85 18.35 -39.16
N ARG A 226 -7.42 19.59 -38.94
CA ARG A 226 -6.02 20.01 -39.13
C ARG A 226 -5.08 19.28 -38.18
N ALA A 227 -5.43 19.18 -36.89
CA ALA A 227 -4.64 18.42 -35.92
C ALA A 227 -4.55 16.93 -36.32
N TYR A 228 -5.67 16.35 -36.74
CA TYR A 228 -5.73 14.97 -37.22
C TYR A 228 -4.84 14.72 -38.45
N LEU A 229 -4.90 15.59 -39.45
CA LEU A 229 -4.06 15.52 -40.65
C LEU A 229 -2.58 15.69 -40.33
N ASN A 230 -2.22 16.57 -39.39
CA ASN A 230 -0.83 16.74 -38.93
C ASN A 230 -0.26 15.47 -38.30
N ILE A 231 -1.06 14.76 -37.48
CA ILE A 231 -0.68 13.47 -36.89
C ILE A 231 -0.36 12.44 -37.99
N PHE A 232 -1.13 12.40 -39.08
CA PHE A 232 -0.85 11.52 -40.21
C PHE A 232 0.30 12.00 -41.08
N LYS A 233 0.50 13.31 -41.24
CA LYS A 233 1.61 13.87 -42.01
C LYS A 233 2.96 13.51 -41.39
N VAL A 234 3.04 13.48 -40.06
CA VAL A 234 4.23 12.98 -39.36
C VAL A 234 4.52 11.52 -39.74
N ARG A 235 3.49 10.65 -39.72
CA ARG A 235 3.61 9.20 -40.00
C ARG A 235 3.90 8.90 -41.48
N LEU A 236 3.18 9.54 -42.39
CA LEU A 236 3.23 9.27 -43.83
C LEU A 236 4.33 10.08 -44.53
N GLY A 237 4.90 11.09 -43.86
CA GLY A 237 5.97 11.91 -44.40
C GLY A 237 5.54 12.60 -45.69
N SER A 238 6.36 12.48 -46.73
CA SER A 238 6.10 13.07 -48.06
C SER A 238 4.89 12.46 -48.78
N ARG A 239 4.35 11.32 -48.33
CA ARG A 239 3.18 10.66 -48.95
C ARG A 239 1.85 11.32 -48.61
N LEU A 240 1.80 12.22 -47.64
CA LEU A 240 0.59 12.98 -47.34
C LEU A 240 0.89 14.46 -47.35
N ASP A 241 0.18 15.17 -48.22
CA ASP A 241 0.02 16.60 -48.10
C ASP A 241 -1.45 16.99 -47.96
N PHE A 242 -1.73 18.18 -47.46
CA PHE A 242 -3.10 18.65 -47.35
C PHE A 242 -3.22 20.16 -47.45
N VAL A 243 -4.37 20.61 -47.95
CA VAL A 243 -4.69 22.02 -48.14
C VAL A 243 -6.11 22.28 -47.64
N ILE A 244 -6.26 23.26 -46.77
CA ILE A 244 -7.56 23.72 -46.25
C ILE A 244 -7.77 25.15 -46.76
N ARG A 245 -8.76 25.35 -47.63
CA ARG A 245 -9.14 26.64 -48.23
C ARG A 245 -10.61 26.94 -47.92
N VAL A 246 -10.86 27.38 -46.70
CA VAL A 246 -12.20 27.81 -46.27
C VAL A 246 -12.11 29.29 -45.89
N PRO A 247 -12.99 30.17 -46.39
CA PRO A 247 -13.01 31.57 -45.99
C PRO A 247 -13.20 31.74 -44.48
N ASP A 248 -12.44 32.65 -43.86
CA ASP A 248 -12.47 32.89 -42.41
C ASP A 248 -13.85 33.32 -41.90
N GLU A 249 -14.65 33.96 -42.76
CA GLU A 249 -16.03 34.37 -42.49
C GLU A 249 -16.94 33.19 -42.11
N LEU A 250 -16.62 31.98 -42.61
CA LEU A 250 -17.39 30.77 -42.33
C LEU A 250 -17.01 30.10 -41.01
N ALA A 251 -15.91 30.51 -40.36
CA ALA A 251 -15.35 29.82 -39.19
C ALA A 251 -16.30 29.80 -37.98
N ASN A 252 -17.20 30.78 -37.85
CA ASN A 252 -18.12 30.90 -36.72
C ASN A 252 -19.52 30.33 -36.98
N ILE A 253 -19.75 29.74 -38.16
CA ILE A 253 -21.06 29.17 -38.50
C ILE A 253 -21.30 27.91 -37.64
N PRO A 254 -22.49 27.75 -37.03
CA PRO A 254 -22.88 26.51 -36.36
C PRO A 254 -22.80 25.33 -37.32
N PHE A 255 -22.13 24.27 -36.91
CA PHE A 255 -21.85 23.10 -37.73
C PHE A 255 -22.07 21.83 -36.89
N PRO A 256 -22.63 20.76 -37.48
CA PRO A 256 -22.79 19.50 -36.75
C PRO A 256 -21.43 18.93 -36.32
N PRO A 257 -21.28 18.53 -35.03
CA PRO A 257 -20.03 17.95 -34.55
C PRO A 257 -19.73 16.62 -35.27
N MET A 258 -18.46 16.36 -35.51
CA MET A 258 -17.95 15.09 -36.08
C MET A 258 -18.47 14.75 -37.48
N LEU A 259 -18.86 15.75 -38.29
CA LEU A 259 -19.29 15.51 -39.67
C LEU A 259 -18.12 15.45 -40.65
N LEU A 260 -17.10 16.31 -40.47
CA LEU A 260 -15.92 16.30 -41.35
C LEU A 260 -14.98 15.14 -41.02
N GLN A 261 -14.88 14.77 -39.74
CA GLN A 261 -13.92 13.78 -39.29
C GLN A 261 -14.02 12.41 -40.01
N PRO A 262 -15.21 11.77 -40.14
CA PRO A 262 -15.34 10.49 -40.84
C PRO A 262 -14.96 10.56 -42.33
N LEU A 263 -15.18 11.71 -42.98
CA LEU A 263 -14.82 11.91 -44.38
C LEU A 263 -13.29 11.96 -44.56
N ILE A 264 -12.61 12.62 -43.63
CA ILE A 264 -11.15 12.72 -43.63
C ILE A 264 -10.51 11.37 -43.27
N GLU A 265 -11.09 10.66 -42.29
CA GLU A 265 -10.72 9.28 -41.97
C GLU A 265 -10.80 8.38 -43.20
N ASN A 266 -11.93 8.40 -43.91
CA ASN A 266 -12.11 7.63 -45.14
C ASN A 266 -11.11 8.01 -46.22
N ALA A 267 -10.83 9.31 -46.42
CA ALA A 267 -9.87 9.77 -47.40
C ALA A 267 -8.45 9.26 -47.12
N ILE A 268 -8.06 9.15 -45.86
CA ILE A 268 -6.74 8.64 -45.48
C ILE A 268 -6.68 7.11 -45.61
N VAL A 269 -7.61 6.40 -44.96
CA VAL A 269 -7.60 4.93 -44.87
C VAL A 269 -7.79 4.29 -46.24
N HIS A 270 -8.69 4.84 -47.06
CA HIS A 270 -9.02 4.26 -48.36
C HIS A 270 -8.34 4.96 -49.53
N GLY A 271 -7.94 6.23 -49.39
CA GLY A 271 -7.28 6.98 -50.44
C GLY A 271 -5.75 6.96 -50.33
N ILE A 272 -5.21 7.43 -49.20
CA ILE A 272 -3.77 7.72 -49.08
C ILE A 272 -2.96 6.49 -48.64
N GLU A 273 -3.41 5.74 -47.63
CA GLU A 273 -2.65 4.60 -47.10
C GLU A 273 -2.37 3.53 -48.18
N PRO A 274 -3.35 3.14 -49.04
CA PRO A 274 -3.14 2.16 -50.11
C PRO A 274 -2.31 2.69 -51.29
N ALA A 275 -2.29 4.01 -51.52
CA ALA A 275 -1.61 4.61 -52.66
C ALA A 275 -0.11 4.74 -52.42
N VAL A 276 0.72 4.02 -53.19
CA VAL A 276 2.19 4.00 -53.04
C VAL A 276 2.78 5.41 -53.16
N GLU A 277 2.33 6.19 -54.13
CA GLU A 277 2.81 7.57 -54.37
C GLU A 277 2.30 8.59 -53.34
N GLY A 278 1.33 8.21 -52.52
CA GLY A 278 0.67 9.13 -51.59
C GLY A 278 -0.39 10.01 -52.27
N GLY A 279 -0.69 11.17 -51.69
CA GLY A 279 -1.66 12.10 -52.25
C GLY A 279 -1.89 13.37 -51.45
N VAL A 280 -2.82 14.20 -51.95
CA VAL A 280 -3.17 15.50 -51.36
C VAL A 280 -4.64 15.52 -50.96
N ILE A 281 -4.92 15.77 -49.68
CA ILE A 281 -6.29 15.99 -49.19
C ILE A 281 -6.62 17.48 -49.30
N ARG A 282 -7.68 17.83 -50.05
CA ARG A 282 -8.15 19.21 -50.20
C ARG A 282 -9.51 19.39 -49.55
N ILE A 283 -9.62 20.42 -48.71
CA ILE A 283 -10.85 20.85 -48.06
C ILE A 283 -11.13 22.28 -48.55
N SER A 284 -12.32 22.52 -49.09
CA SER A 284 -12.75 23.81 -49.66
C SER A 284 -14.23 24.04 -49.48
#